data_AF-A0A7S3CF17-F1
#
_entry.id   AF-A0A7S3CF17-F1
#
_cell.length_a   1.000
_cell.length_b   1.000
_cell.length_c   1.000
_cell.angle_alpha   90.00
_cell.angle_beta   90.00
_cell.angle_gamma   90.00
#
_symmetry.space_group_name_H-M   'P 1'
#
loop_
_entity.id
_entity.type
_entity.pdbx_description
1 polymer ?
#
loop_
_entity_poly.entity_id
_entity_poly.type
_entity_poly.pdbx_seq_one_letter_code
_entity_poly.pdbx_strand_id
1 'polypeptide(L)'
;VPVLSSLSRDPGLQPLLPYFCAFVLRCCGSQGTKKVFTSLRACDDLLALVSALVDNPHLTWERHLDQVLPVVITFLVRKTLGGPGEDHWATRREAARVLKRMCAKLGAEGSRAALQTRVARTLTTGGLSDASRALTTHYGAVVGCRALGDAVCENVLLPRISTYMPLLGEALTPQNMNPLQQYEAYQVLEALLGAVGGLVHRSEYNAVLGSFRCKGRSGEEILAAGASDFRAPEPKPVEEAPAAGETAATAFNVRPSKVMSVKELGSSGRGRRVLEWFDVREPGGGGIEQAEG
;
A
#
# COMPACT_ATOMS: atom_id res chain seq x y z
N VAL A 1 -15.51 23.02 -4.24
CA VAL A 1 -15.93 22.68 -2.85
C VAL A 1 -17.35 23.15 -2.46
N PRO A 2 -17.94 24.28 -2.95
CA PRO A 2 -19.26 24.71 -2.45
C PRO A 2 -20.42 23.80 -2.87
N VAL A 3 -20.35 23.20 -4.06
CA VAL A 3 -21.42 22.30 -4.57
C VAL A 3 -21.53 21.02 -3.76
N LEU A 4 -20.40 20.41 -3.38
CA LEU A 4 -20.39 19.16 -2.58
C LEU A 4 -20.96 19.38 -1.17
N SER A 5 -20.70 20.55 -0.57
CA SER A 5 -21.28 20.89 0.74
C SER A 5 -22.78 21.17 0.69
N SER A 6 -23.31 21.62 -0.46
CA SER A 6 -24.76 21.72 -0.65
C SER A 6 -25.39 20.33 -0.76
N LEU A 7 -24.81 19.45 -1.59
CA LEU A 7 -25.31 18.08 -1.79
C LEU A 7 -25.40 17.25 -0.50
N SER A 8 -24.49 17.48 0.46
CA SER A 8 -24.51 16.76 1.74
C SER A 8 -25.58 17.24 2.71
N ARG A 9 -26.18 18.42 2.49
CA ARG A 9 -27.15 19.05 3.40
C ARG A 9 -28.56 19.15 2.81
N ASP A 10 -28.70 19.05 1.49
CA ASP A 10 -29.98 19.26 0.82
C ASP A 10 -30.97 18.09 1.06
N PRO A 11 -32.15 18.34 1.67
CA PRO A 11 -33.15 17.30 1.96
C PRO A 11 -34.00 16.91 0.73
N GLY A 12 -34.04 17.76 -0.30
CA GLY A 12 -34.85 17.56 -1.51
C GLY A 12 -34.23 16.64 -2.57
N LEU A 13 -33.08 16.01 -2.30
CA LEU A 13 -32.33 15.24 -3.28
C LEU A 13 -32.76 13.77 -3.42
N GLN A 14 -33.66 13.28 -2.55
CA GLN A 14 -34.10 11.89 -2.58
C GLN A 14 -34.64 11.43 -3.96
N PRO A 15 -35.45 12.22 -4.70
CA PRO A 15 -35.92 11.85 -6.04
C PRO A 15 -34.79 11.80 -7.08
N LEU A 16 -33.69 12.52 -6.86
CA LEU A 16 -32.55 12.61 -7.78
C LEU A 16 -31.51 11.51 -7.55
N LEU A 17 -31.52 10.87 -6.38
CA LEU A 17 -30.63 9.77 -6.03
C LEU A 17 -30.45 8.69 -7.12
N PRO A 18 -31.53 8.12 -7.73
CA PRO A 18 -31.37 7.12 -8.79
C PRO A 18 -30.63 7.66 -10.02
N TYR A 19 -30.78 8.95 -10.35
CA TYR A 19 -30.06 9.57 -11.46
C TYR A 19 -28.57 9.75 -11.14
N PHE A 20 -28.23 10.11 -9.90
CA PHE A 20 -26.83 10.14 -9.45
C PHE A 20 -26.20 8.75 -9.47
N CYS A 21 -26.90 7.71 -9.02
CA CYS A 21 -26.41 6.34 -9.09
C CYS A 21 -26.19 5.88 -10.54
N ALA A 22 -27.14 6.17 -11.44
CA ALA A 22 -27.00 5.88 -12.87
C ALA A 22 -25.83 6.63 -13.49
N PHE A 23 -25.59 7.89 -13.09
CA PHE A 23 -24.45 8.68 -13.52
C PHE A 23 -23.12 8.05 -13.06
N VAL A 24 -22.99 7.70 -11.78
CA VAL A 24 -21.80 7.02 -11.23
C VAL A 24 -21.53 5.70 -11.95
N LEU A 25 -22.59 4.89 -12.19
CA LEU A 25 -22.50 3.65 -12.94
C LEU A 25 -22.04 3.88 -14.38
N ARG A 26 -22.55 4.92 -15.05
CA ARG A 26 -22.15 5.26 -16.43
C ARG A 26 -20.70 5.74 -16.50
N CYS A 27 -20.22 6.46 -15.49
CA CYS A 27 -18.83 6.90 -15.42
C CYS A 27 -17.84 5.74 -15.26
N CYS A 28 -18.24 4.67 -14.55
CA CYS A 28 -17.34 3.59 -14.14
C CYS A 28 -17.58 2.23 -14.80
N GLY A 29 -18.73 2.01 -15.45
CA GLY A 29 -19.13 0.73 -16.03
C GLY A 29 -18.41 0.36 -17.33
N SER A 30 -18.65 -0.86 -17.82
CA SER A 30 -18.08 -1.42 -19.07
C SER A 30 -18.42 -0.59 -20.34
N GLN A 31 -19.56 0.12 -20.31
CA GLN A 31 -20.01 1.07 -21.35
C GLN A 31 -19.48 2.50 -21.12
N GLY A 32 -18.85 2.75 -19.97
CA GLY A 32 -18.29 4.04 -19.57
C GLY A 32 -16.93 4.27 -20.21
N THR A 33 -16.71 5.50 -20.66
CA THR A 33 -15.43 5.92 -21.24
C THR A 33 -14.28 5.57 -20.31
N LYS A 34 -13.32 4.76 -20.78
CA LYS A 34 -12.03 4.44 -20.13
C LYS A 34 -11.28 5.68 -19.58
N LYS A 35 -11.72 6.89 -19.98
CA LYS A 35 -11.27 8.23 -19.59
C LYS A 35 -11.33 8.53 -18.09
N VAL A 36 -12.36 8.09 -17.33
CA VAL A 36 -12.45 8.47 -15.90
C VAL A 36 -11.29 7.88 -15.11
N PHE A 37 -11.00 6.59 -15.29
CA PHE A 37 -9.85 5.94 -14.65
C PHE A 37 -8.49 6.34 -15.24
N THR A 38 -8.48 7.15 -16.31
CA THR A 38 -7.22 7.68 -16.88
C THR A 38 -6.76 8.92 -16.14
N SER A 39 -7.67 9.67 -15.51
CA SER A 39 -7.34 10.88 -14.76
C SER A 39 -7.61 10.65 -13.27
N LEU A 40 -6.58 10.80 -12.44
CA LEU A 40 -6.75 10.67 -10.99
C LEU A 40 -7.73 11.71 -10.42
N ARG A 41 -7.68 12.95 -10.94
CA ARG A 41 -8.57 14.04 -10.52
C ARG A 41 -10.05 13.72 -10.74
N ALA A 42 -10.39 13.12 -11.89
CA ALA A 42 -11.76 12.70 -12.15
C ALA A 42 -12.23 11.59 -11.20
N CYS A 43 -11.32 10.70 -10.80
CA CYS A 43 -11.58 9.67 -9.80
C CYS A 43 -11.84 10.30 -8.42
N ASP A 44 -11.00 11.25 -8.00
CA ASP A 44 -11.15 11.95 -6.73
C ASP A 44 -12.45 12.77 -6.68
N ASP A 45 -12.78 13.49 -7.75
CA ASP A 45 -14.04 14.25 -7.86
C ASP A 45 -15.26 13.33 -7.76
N LEU A 46 -15.21 12.15 -8.38
CA LEU A 46 -16.30 11.16 -8.30
C LEU A 46 -16.41 10.54 -6.91
N LEU A 47 -15.29 10.20 -6.26
CA LEU A 47 -15.29 9.71 -4.88
C LEU A 47 -15.78 10.78 -3.91
N ALA A 48 -15.42 12.04 -4.12
CA ALA A 48 -15.89 13.17 -3.33
C ALA A 48 -17.41 13.40 -3.51
N LEU A 49 -17.94 13.22 -4.73
CA LEU A 49 -19.38 13.22 -4.98
C LEU A 49 -20.09 12.09 -4.22
N VAL A 50 -19.61 10.85 -4.35
CA VAL A 50 -20.21 9.69 -3.66
C VAL A 50 -20.11 9.88 -2.13
N SER A 51 -18.97 10.37 -1.64
CA SER A 51 -18.76 10.75 -0.24
C SER A 51 -19.82 11.73 0.24
N ALA A 52 -20.01 12.86 -0.45
CA ALA A 52 -20.98 13.89 -0.06
C ALA A 52 -22.42 13.36 -0.08
N LEU A 53 -22.75 12.55 -1.08
CA LEU A 53 -24.03 11.87 -1.21
C LEU A 53 -24.27 10.88 -0.05
N VAL A 54 -23.27 10.09 0.31
CA VAL A 54 -23.34 9.13 1.43
C VAL A 54 -23.41 9.86 2.76
N ASP A 55 -22.73 10.98 2.95
CA ASP A 55 -22.75 11.71 4.23
C ASP A 55 -24.14 12.29 4.54
N ASN A 56 -24.94 12.61 3.52
CA ASN A 56 -26.26 13.24 3.67
C ASN A 56 -27.20 12.36 4.54
N PRO A 57 -27.72 12.87 5.67
CA PRO A 57 -28.60 12.12 6.57
C PRO A 57 -30.02 11.94 6.03
N HIS A 58 -30.46 12.78 5.08
CA HIS A 58 -31.82 12.76 4.53
C HIS A 58 -31.98 11.74 3.40
N LEU A 59 -30.89 11.15 2.91
CA LEU A 59 -30.90 10.18 1.82
C LEU A 59 -31.01 8.74 2.33
N THR A 60 -31.98 8.01 1.79
CA THR A 60 -32.17 6.57 2.06
C THR A 60 -31.45 5.74 1.00
N TRP A 61 -30.34 5.12 1.41
CA TRP A 61 -29.40 4.43 0.51
C TRP A 61 -29.69 2.94 0.29
N GLU A 62 -30.56 2.33 1.11
CA GLU A 62 -30.72 0.87 1.21
C GLU A 62 -30.92 0.15 -0.13
N ARG A 63 -31.67 0.74 -1.06
CA ARG A 63 -31.95 0.13 -2.38
C ARG A 63 -30.86 0.36 -3.44
N HIS A 64 -30.00 1.36 -3.26
CA HIS A 64 -29.01 1.78 -4.26
C HIS A 64 -27.58 1.39 -3.90
N LEU A 65 -27.31 1.00 -2.65
CA LEU A 65 -25.97 0.58 -2.21
C LEU A 65 -25.42 -0.57 -3.04
N ASP A 66 -26.23 -1.60 -3.30
CA ASP A 66 -25.79 -2.79 -4.05
C ASP A 66 -25.36 -2.46 -5.48
N GLN A 67 -25.85 -1.35 -6.05
CA GLN A 67 -25.47 -0.88 -7.39
C GLN A 67 -24.18 -0.06 -7.37
N VAL A 68 -23.99 0.79 -6.35
CA VAL A 68 -22.83 1.70 -6.26
C VAL A 68 -21.60 1.00 -5.67
N LEU A 69 -21.81 0.01 -4.81
CA LEU A 69 -20.74 -0.70 -4.11
C LEU A 69 -19.70 -1.35 -5.05
N PRO A 70 -20.07 -2.08 -6.13
CA PRO A 70 -19.10 -2.65 -7.05
C PRO A 70 -18.23 -1.59 -7.74
N VAL A 71 -18.78 -0.39 -7.96
CA VAL A 71 -18.03 0.75 -8.52
C VAL A 71 -16.94 1.20 -7.55
N VAL A 72 -17.28 1.38 -6.27
CA VAL A 72 -16.29 1.75 -5.23
C VAL A 72 -15.23 0.66 -5.03
N ILE A 73 -15.61 -0.62 -5.05
CA ILE A 73 -14.67 -1.74 -5.00
C ILE A 73 -13.73 -1.73 -6.22
N THR A 74 -14.22 -1.35 -7.39
CA THR A 74 -13.39 -1.24 -8.60
C THR A 74 -12.27 -0.21 -8.40
N PHE A 75 -12.54 0.94 -7.77
CA PHE A 75 -11.47 1.92 -7.45
C PHE A 75 -10.37 1.35 -6.55
N LEU A 76 -10.71 0.40 -5.67
CA LEU A 76 -9.75 -0.27 -4.79
C LEU A 76 -8.91 -1.32 -5.53
N VAL A 77 -9.58 -2.22 -6.27
CA VAL A 77 -8.97 -3.47 -6.78
C VAL A 77 -8.37 -3.30 -8.19
N ARG A 78 -8.72 -2.24 -8.93
CA ARG A 78 -8.25 -2.05 -10.31
C ARG A 78 -6.72 -1.94 -10.39
N LYS A 79 -6.13 -2.65 -11.37
CA LYS A 79 -4.67 -2.73 -11.59
C LYS A 79 -4.01 -1.37 -11.80
N THR A 80 -4.64 -0.51 -12.60
CA THR A 80 -4.14 0.84 -12.89
C THR A 80 -5.20 1.86 -12.53
N LEU A 81 -4.80 2.99 -11.95
CA LEU A 81 -5.68 4.09 -11.62
C LEU A 81 -4.91 5.38 -11.89
N GLY A 82 -5.47 6.27 -12.72
CA GLY A 82 -4.78 7.47 -13.18
C GLY A 82 -3.74 7.22 -14.27
N GLY A 83 -2.96 8.25 -14.55
CA GLY A 83 -1.83 8.22 -15.46
C GLY A 83 -0.58 7.57 -14.84
N PRO A 84 0.44 7.23 -15.65
CA PRO A 84 1.69 6.70 -15.14
C PRO A 84 2.39 7.75 -14.26
N GLY A 85 2.67 7.39 -12.99
CA GLY A 85 3.37 8.26 -12.03
C GLY A 85 2.47 9.13 -11.16
N GLU A 86 1.13 9.06 -11.28
CA GLU A 86 0.22 9.74 -10.37
C GLU A 86 0.05 8.94 -9.05
N ASP A 87 -0.08 9.64 -7.93
CA ASP A 87 -0.21 9.04 -6.58
C ASP A 87 -1.59 8.41 -6.35
N HIS A 88 -1.83 7.23 -6.94
CA HIS A 88 -3.09 6.51 -6.80
C HIS A 88 -3.38 5.99 -5.37
N TRP A 89 -2.38 6.01 -4.47
CA TRP A 89 -2.51 5.52 -3.10
C TRP A 89 -3.50 6.33 -2.28
N ALA A 90 -3.50 7.66 -2.45
CA ALA A 90 -4.40 8.56 -1.74
C ALA A 90 -5.86 8.32 -2.12
N THR A 91 -6.14 8.24 -3.43
CA THR A 91 -7.48 7.95 -3.98
C THR A 91 -8.01 6.60 -3.52
N ARG A 92 -7.15 5.57 -3.42
CA ARG A 92 -7.56 4.26 -2.88
C ARG A 92 -7.88 4.30 -1.39
N ARG A 93 -7.11 5.06 -0.60
CA ARG A 93 -7.45 5.29 0.81
C ARG A 93 -8.78 6.03 0.94
N GLU A 94 -9.06 7.00 0.07
CA GLU A 94 -10.35 7.70 0.08
C GLU A 94 -11.50 6.77 -0.34
N ALA A 95 -11.32 5.94 -1.37
CA ALA A 95 -12.30 4.93 -1.74
C ALA A 95 -12.62 3.97 -0.58
N ALA A 96 -11.62 3.58 0.20
CA ALA A 96 -11.81 2.74 1.39
C ALA A 96 -12.58 3.49 2.51
N ARG A 97 -12.33 4.79 2.70
CA ARG A 97 -13.11 5.62 3.63
C ARG A 97 -14.57 5.76 3.19
N VAL A 98 -14.82 5.93 1.90
CA VAL A 98 -16.18 5.96 1.33
C VAL A 98 -16.87 4.61 1.54
N LEU A 99 -16.17 3.50 1.29
CA LEU A 99 -16.68 2.15 1.54
C LEU A 99 -17.10 1.97 3.01
N LYS A 100 -16.26 2.41 3.97
CA LYS A 100 -16.58 2.37 5.40
C LYS A 100 -17.85 3.16 5.71
N ARG A 101 -17.99 4.37 5.15
CA ARG A 101 -19.17 5.23 5.35
C ARG A 101 -20.43 4.61 4.76
N MET A 102 -20.34 4.00 3.58
CA MET A 102 -21.45 3.24 2.99
C MET A 102 -21.89 2.08 3.89
N CYS A 103 -20.95 1.32 4.46
CA CYS A 103 -21.27 0.25 5.40
C CYS A 103 -21.91 0.77 6.70
N ALA A 104 -21.56 1.98 7.14
CA ALA A 104 -22.14 2.60 8.35
C ALA A 104 -23.56 3.13 8.14
N LYS A 105 -23.96 3.46 6.90
CA LYS A 105 -25.33 3.94 6.59
C LYS A 105 -26.38 2.84 6.57
N LEU A 106 -25.98 1.57 6.57
CA LEU A 106 -26.90 0.45 6.73
C LEU A 106 -27.32 0.33 8.20
N GLY A 107 -28.59 0.64 8.49
CA GLY A 107 -29.12 0.63 9.86
C GLY A 107 -29.42 -0.77 10.40
N ALA A 108 -29.63 -1.77 9.54
CA ALA A 108 -29.90 -3.14 9.95
C ALA A 108 -28.62 -3.96 10.08
N GLU A 109 -28.31 -4.41 11.30
CA GLU A 109 -27.11 -5.20 11.63
C GLU A 109 -26.95 -6.44 10.74
N GLY A 110 -28.04 -7.17 10.49
CA GLY A 110 -28.05 -8.35 9.62
C GLY A 110 -27.74 -8.04 8.15
N SER A 111 -28.25 -6.92 7.63
CA SER A 111 -27.98 -6.46 6.25
C SER A 111 -26.52 -6.00 6.10
N ARG A 112 -26.00 -5.32 7.14
CA ARG A 112 -24.61 -4.89 7.21
C ARG A 112 -23.63 -6.06 7.16
N ALA A 113 -23.85 -7.09 7.98
CA ALA A 113 -22.99 -8.27 8.02
C ALA A 113 -23.01 -9.05 6.68
N ALA A 114 -24.18 -9.17 6.05
CA ALA A 114 -24.31 -9.79 4.73
C ALA A 114 -23.55 -9.00 3.65
N LEU A 115 -23.68 -7.67 3.64
CA LEU A 115 -22.92 -6.79 2.73
C LEU A 115 -21.42 -6.96 2.96
N GLN A 116 -20.95 -6.82 4.20
CA GLN A 116 -19.53 -6.95 4.55
C GLN A 116 -18.97 -8.29 4.10
N THR A 117 -19.71 -9.38 4.30
CA THR A 117 -19.30 -10.72 3.84
C THR A 117 -19.17 -10.78 2.32
N ARG A 118 -20.13 -10.22 1.57
CA ARG A 118 -20.05 -10.15 0.09
C ARG A 118 -18.83 -9.34 -0.35
N VAL A 119 -18.62 -8.15 0.21
CA VAL A 119 -17.47 -7.28 -0.13
C VAL A 119 -16.16 -7.98 0.20
N ALA A 120 -16.05 -8.56 1.40
CA ALA A 120 -14.85 -9.26 1.84
C ALA A 120 -14.52 -10.43 0.89
N ARG A 121 -15.52 -11.21 0.48
CA ARG A 121 -15.34 -12.27 -0.54
C ARG A 121 -14.83 -11.68 -1.85
N THR A 122 -15.41 -10.59 -2.34
CA THR A 122 -14.96 -9.94 -3.58
C THR A 122 -13.52 -9.42 -3.49
N LEU A 123 -13.14 -8.77 -2.39
CA LEU A 123 -11.77 -8.29 -2.16
C LEU A 123 -10.77 -9.44 -2.05
N THR A 124 -11.20 -10.53 -1.45
CA THR A 124 -10.37 -11.73 -1.27
C THR A 124 -10.14 -12.45 -2.59
N THR A 125 -11.20 -12.77 -3.31
CA THR A 125 -11.13 -13.44 -4.62
C THR A 125 -10.50 -12.55 -5.69
N GLY A 126 -10.81 -11.26 -5.67
CA GLY A 126 -10.30 -10.31 -6.68
C GLY A 126 -8.88 -9.83 -6.44
N GLY A 127 -8.36 -9.95 -5.20
CA GLY A 127 -7.07 -9.39 -4.81
C GLY A 127 -6.15 -10.37 -4.06
N LEU A 128 -6.55 -10.86 -2.89
CA LEU A 128 -5.62 -11.60 -2.00
C LEU A 128 -5.39 -13.07 -2.37
N SER A 129 -6.27 -13.71 -3.12
CA SER A 129 -6.14 -15.15 -3.44
C SER A 129 -5.13 -15.43 -4.56
N ASP A 130 -4.95 -14.50 -5.50
CA ASP A 130 -4.10 -14.68 -6.68
C ASP A 130 -2.77 -13.94 -6.50
N ALA A 131 -1.67 -14.65 -6.22
CA ALA A 131 -0.33 -14.05 -6.09
C ALA A 131 0.22 -13.45 -7.40
N SER A 132 -0.40 -13.73 -8.54
CA SER A 132 -0.04 -13.18 -9.85
C SER A 132 -0.63 -11.79 -10.13
N ARG A 133 -1.47 -11.27 -9.23
CA ARG A 133 -2.07 -9.94 -9.38
C ARG A 133 -1.05 -8.85 -9.11
N ALA A 134 -1.37 -7.63 -9.55
CA ALA A 134 -0.51 -6.50 -9.29
C ALA A 134 -0.46 -6.19 -7.77
N LEU A 135 0.71 -5.81 -7.26
CA LEU A 135 0.90 -5.35 -5.88
C LEU A 135 -0.04 -4.21 -5.52
N THR A 136 -0.33 -3.35 -6.49
CA THR A 136 -1.33 -2.29 -6.37
C THR A 136 -2.72 -2.86 -6.02
N THR A 137 -3.15 -3.96 -6.62
CA THR A 137 -4.44 -4.61 -6.31
C THR A 137 -4.43 -5.23 -4.91
N HIS A 138 -3.31 -5.84 -4.51
CA HIS A 138 -3.14 -6.38 -3.15
C HIS A 138 -3.29 -5.28 -2.09
N TYR A 139 -2.65 -4.11 -2.30
CA TYR A 139 -2.80 -2.96 -1.42
C TYR A 139 -4.26 -2.55 -1.25
N GLY A 140 -4.98 -2.37 -2.36
CA GLY A 140 -6.37 -1.94 -2.33
C GLY A 140 -7.27 -2.92 -1.59
N ALA A 141 -7.01 -4.21 -1.71
CA ALA A 141 -7.75 -5.24 -0.99
C ALA A 141 -7.43 -5.26 0.52
N VAL A 142 -6.16 -5.08 0.93
CA VAL A 142 -5.79 -4.95 2.35
C VAL A 142 -6.42 -3.71 2.99
N VAL A 143 -6.32 -2.55 2.33
CA VAL A 143 -6.92 -1.30 2.82
C VAL A 143 -8.45 -1.38 2.85
N GLY A 144 -9.06 -2.04 1.86
CA GLY A 144 -10.50 -2.31 1.82
C GLY A 144 -10.95 -3.20 2.98
N CYS A 145 -10.23 -4.29 3.27
CA CYS A 145 -10.52 -5.15 4.42
C CYS A 145 -10.42 -4.37 5.74
N ARG A 146 -9.38 -3.56 5.91
CA ARG A 146 -9.23 -2.66 7.09
C ARG A 146 -10.39 -1.70 7.25
N ALA A 147 -10.97 -1.21 6.16
CA ALA A 147 -12.09 -0.28 6.20
C ALA A 147 -13.43 -0.94 6.57
N LEU A 148 -13.61 -2.23 6.25
CA LEU A 148 -14.84 -2.98 6.57
C LEU A 148 -15.00 -3.24 8.08
N GLY A 149 -13.90 -3.45 8.78
CA GLY A 149 -13.87 -3.61 10.24
C GLY A 149 -12.96 -4.73 10.72
N ASP A 150 -12.85 -4.83 12.04
CA ASP A 150 -11.88 -5.72 12.70
C ASP A 150 -12.24 -7.19 12.51
N ALA A 151 -13.52 -7.54 12.65
CA ALA A 151 -14.02 -8.91 12.43
C ALA A 151 -13.70 -9.44 11.02
N VAL A 152 -13.74 -8.59 10.00
CA VAL A 152 -13.38 -8.99 8.63
C VAL A 152 -11.87 -9.18 8.53
N CYS A 153 -11.07 -8.30 9.12
CA CYS A 153 -9.62 -8.46 9.10
C CYS A 153 -9.19 -9.73 9.87
N GLU A 154 -9.80 -10.02 11.01
CA GLU A 154 -9.51 -11.23 11.78
C GLU A 154 -9.84 -12.50 10.99
N ASN A 155 -11.05 -12.58 10.42
CA ASN A 155 -11.51 -13.79 9.74
C ASN A 155 -10.92 -13.98 8.34
N VAL A 156 -10.55 -12.90 7.64
CA VAL A 156 -10.14 -12.94 6.24
C VAL A 156 -8.66 -12.66 6.05
N LEU A 157 -8.13 -11.65 6.74
CA LEU A 157 -6.75 -11.19 6.54
C LEU A 157 -5.76 -12.08 7.31
N LEU A 158 -5.98 -12.33 8.60
CA LEU A 158 -5.07 -13.14 9.44
C LEU A 158 -4.72 -14.51 8.87
N PRO A 159 -5.69 -15.38 8.47
CA PRO A 159 -5.35 -16.70 7.96
C PRO A 159 -4.58 -16.67 6.63
N ARG A 160 -4.58 -15.53 5.92
CA ARG A 160 -3.90 -15.36 4.63
C ARG A 160 -2.51 -14.75 4.76
N ILE A 161 -2.27 -14.00 5.83
CA ILE A 161 -0.99 -13.35 6.10
C ILE A 161 0.14 -14.38 6.16
N SER A 162 -0.07 -15.54 6.79
CA SER A 162 0.96 -16.58 6.90
C SER A 162 1.50 -17.05 5.55
N THR A 163 0.63 -17.12 4.54
CA THR A 163 0.98 -17.54 3.18
C THR A 163 1.48 -16.38 2.33
N TYR A 164 0.97 -15.17 2.57
CA TYR A 164 1.30 -13.98 1.80
C TYR A 164 2.66 -13.35 2.19
N MET A 165 3.03 -13.41 3.47
CA MET A 165 4.26 -12.77 3.97
C MET A 165 5.55 -13.29 3.32
N PRO A 166 5.75 -14.61 3.11
CA PRO A 166 6.92 -15.11 2.39
C PRO A 166 7.01 -14.58 0.96
N LEU A 167 5.88 -14.54 0.25
CA LEU A 167 5.78 -14.02 -1.13
C LEU A 167 6.12 -12.53 -1.20
N LEU A 168 5.64 -11.76 -0.22
CA LEU A 168 5.98 -10.34 -0.10
C LEU A 168 7.45 -10.13 0.27
N GLY A 169 8.01 -11.01 1.13
CA GLY A 169 9.42 -11.02 1.49
C GLY A 169 10.33 -11.20 0.28
N GLU A 170 10.00 -12.14 -0.61
CA GLU A 170 10.71 -12.31 -1.88
C GLU A 170 10.64 -11.05 -2.76
N ALA A 171 9.47 -10.42 -2.86
CA ALA A 171 9.28 -9.18 -3.63
C ALA A 171 10.03 -7.96 -3.05
N LEU A 172 10.31 -7.95 -1.75
CA LEU A 172 11.09 -6.91 -1.06
C LEU A 172 12.60 -7.07 -1.22
N THR A 173 13.08 -8.24 -1.66
CA THR A 173 14.51 -8.44 -1.86
C THR A 173 15.00 -7.62 -3.07
N PRO A 174 16.06 -6.81 -2.91
CA PRO A 174 16.49 -5.87 -3.94
C PRO A 174 17.00 -6.54 -5.22
N GLN A 175 17.32 -7.84 -5.15
CA GLN A 175 17.92 -8.60 -6.25
C GLN A 175 16.90 -9.11 -7.28
N ASN A 176 15.60 -9.17 -6.93
CA ASN A 176 14.61 -9.89 -7.73
C ASN A 176 13.61 -8.98 -8.49
N MET A 177 13.50 -7.69 -8.18
CA MET A 177 12.38 -6.86 -8.65
C MET A 177 12.75 -5.43 -9.05
N ASN A 178 11.96 -4.81 -9.93
CA ASN A 178 12.10 -3.40 -10.33
C ASN A 178 11.93 -2.46 -9.13
N PRO A 179 12.64 -1.31 -9.06
CA PRO A 179 12.57 -0.38 -7.92
C PRO A 179 11.15 0.15 -7.65
N LEU A 180 10.33 0.33 -8.69
CA LEU A 180 8.92 0.72 -8.55
C LEU A 180 8.09 -0.36 -7.86
N GLN A 181 8.30 -1.63 -8.22
CA GLN A 181 7.57 -2.75 -7.62
C GLN A 181 8.00 -2.99 -6.17
N GLN A 182 9.27 -2.74 -5.84
CA GLN A 182 9.73 -2.74 -4.45
C GLN A 182 9.01 -1.68 -3.64
N TYR A 183 8.87 -0.45 -4.16
CA TYR A 183 8.09 0.60 -3.49
C TYR A 183 6.61 0.21 -3.31
N GLU A 184 5.99 -0.40 -4.32
CA GLU A 184 4.63 -0.95 -4.19
C GLU A 184 4.53 -2.04 -3.11
N ALA A 185 5.54 -2.91 -3.00
CA ALA A 185 5.60 -3.95 -1.97
C ALA A 185 5.73 -3.35 -0.56
N TYR A 186 6.56 -2.31 -0.38
CA TYR A 186 6.68 -1.58 0.89
C TYR A 186 5.33 -0.94 1.30
N GLN A 187 4.62 -0.36 0.35
CA GLN A 187 3.30 0.22 0.61
C GLN A 187 2.26 -0.84 1.05
N VAL A 188 2.31 -2.03 0.45
CA VAL A 188 1.47 -3.16 0.89
C VAL A 188 1.84 -3.61 2.30
N LEU A 189 3.14 -3.73 2.58
CA LEU A 189 3.64 -4.11 3.90
C LEU A 189 3.18 -3.12 4.97
N GLU A 190 3.29 -1.82 4.72
CA GLU A 190 2.84 -0.77 5.65
C GLU A 190 1.33 -0.88 5.92
N ALA A 191 0.52 -1.04 4.86
CA ALA A 191 -0.93 -1.21 5.01
C ALA A 191 -1.28 -2.47 5.82
N LEU A 192 -0.52 -3.56 5.62
CA LEU A 192 -0.70 -4.81 6.34
C LEU A 192 -0.34 -4.66 7.83
N LEU A 193 0.82 -4.05 8.11
CA LEU A 193 1.26 -3.77 9.48
C LEU A 193 0.25 -2.87 10.20
N GLY A 194 -0.26 -1.83 9.53
CA GLY A 194 -1.29 -0.97 10.08
C GLY A 194 -2.59 -1.73 10.39
N ALA A 195 -3.01 -2.64 9.50
CA ALA A 195 -4.17 -3.50 9.68
C ALA A 195 -4.01 -4.42 10.90
N VAL A 196 -2.93 -5.19 10.95
CA VAL A 196 -2.63 -6.14 12.04
C VAL A 196 -2.38 -5.40 13.36
N GLY A 197 -1.60 -4.33 13.36
CA GLY A 197 -1.34 -3.53 14.56
C GLY A 197 -2.63 -2.95 15.16
N GLY A 198 -3.57 -2.53 14.31
CA GLY A 198 -4.90 -2.10 14.75
C GLY A 198 -5.71 -3.22 15.41
N LEU A 199 -5.63 -4.45 14.88
CA LEU A 199 -6.26 -5.63 15.48
C LEU A 199 -5.63 -5.97 16.83
N VAL A 200 -4.31 -6.02 16.91
CA VAL A 200 -3.58 -6.34 18.14
C VAL A 200 -3.85 -5.28 19.21
N HIS A 201 -3.94 -3.99 18.85
CA HIS A 201 -4.30 -2.95 19.81
C HIS A 201 -5.70 -3.13 20.40
N ARG A 202 -6.66 -3.64 19.61
CA ARG A 202 -8.05 -3.83 20.06
C ARG A 202 -8.36 -5.20 20.61
N SER A 203 -7.53 -6.20 20.33
CA SER A 203 -7.72 -7.54 20.85
C SER A 203 -7.60 -7.52 22.37
N GLU A 204 -8.36 -8.41 23.01
CA GLU A 204 -8.41 -8.52 24.48
C GLU A 204 -7.01 -8.74 25.08
N TYR A 205 -6.05 -9.27 24.33
CA TYR A 205 -4.66 -9.38 24.72
C TYR A 205 -4.04 -8.05 25.18
N ASN A 206 -4.35 -6.92 24.52
CA ASN A 206 -3.88 -5.60 24.98
C ASN A 206 -4.74 -4.99 26.09
N ALA A 207 -6.00 -5.41 26.23
CA ALA A 207 -6.78 -5.07 27.43
C ALA A 207 -6.23 -5.80 28.67
N VAL A 208 -5.76 -7.04 28.50
CA VAL A 208 -5.08 -7.84 29.53
C VAL A 208 -3.66 -7.32 29.81
N LEU A 209 -2.90 -6.92 28.79
CA LEU A 209 -1.58 -6.29 28.97
C LEU A 209 -1.67 -4.86 29.52
N GLY A 210 -2.74 -4.11 29.23
CA GLY A 210 -3.01 -2.79 29.83
C GLY A 210 -3.37 -2.86 31.31
N SER A 211 -3.84 -4.02 31.79
CA SER A 211 -3.98 -4.34 33.21
C SER A 211 -2.61 -4.60 33.88
N PHE A 212 -1.64 -5.13 33.13
CA PHE A 212 -0.22 -5.09 33.51
C PHE A 212 0.32 -3.68 33.33
N ARG A 213 -0.03 -2.82 34.29
CA ARG A 213 0.56 -1.50 34.45
C ARG A 213 2.07 -1.66 34.67
N CYS A 214 2.86 -1.69 33.60
CA CYS A 214 4.25 -1.29 33.68
C CYS A 214 4.23 0.14 34.19
N LYS A 215 4.73 0.37 35.42
CA LYS A 215 5.02 1.71 35.94
C LYS A 215 6.20 2.31 35.17
N GLY A 216 6.07 2.41 33.85
CA GLY A 216 7.00 3.09 32.96
C GLY A 216 6.34 4.38 32.51
N ARG A 217 7.08 5.49 32.63
CA ARG A 217 6.68 6.81 32.14
C ARG A 217 6.23 6.71 30.68
N SER A 218 5.14 7.41 30.34
CA SER A 218 4.64 7.46 28.97
C SER A 218 5.74 8.00 28.04
N GLY A 219 5.80 7.52 26.79
CA GLY A 219 6.79 7.97 25.81
C GLY A 219 6.78 9.48 25.58
N GLU A 220 5.66 10.16 25.84
CA GLU A 220 5.56 11.62 25.81
C GLU A 220 6.36 12.31 26.92
N GLU A 221 6.45 11.73 28.13
CA GLU A 221 7.27 12.28 29.22
C GLU A 221 8.78 12.13 28.94
N ILE A 222 9.18 11.07 28.24
CA ILE A 222 10.58 10.83 27.86
C ILE A 222 11.00 11.79 26.73
N LEU A 223 10.11 12.04 25.77
CA LEU A 223 10.34 12.99 24.68
C LEU A 223 10.35 14.45 25.16
N ALA A 224 9.51 14.79 26.15
CA ALA A 224 9.52 16.13 26.76
C ALA A 224 10.77 16.37 27.64
N ALA A 225 11.30 15.33 28.30
CA ALA A 225 12.52 15.45 29.11
C ALA A 225 13.82 15.44 28.29
N GLY A 226 13.83 14.83 27.10
CA GLY A 226 15.02 14.71 26.25
C GLY A 226 15.38 15.95 25.42
N ALA A 227 14.55 16.99 25.41
CA ALA A 227 14.72 18.15 24.53
C ALA A 227 15.76 19.20 24.99
N SER A 228 16.39 19.03 26.16
CA SER A 228 17.33 20.04 26.71
C SER A 228 18.80 19.66 26.78
N ASP A 229 19.21 18.40 26.58
CA ASP A 229 20.60 17.98 26.83
C ASP A 229 21.19 17.02 25.78
N PHE A 230 21.27 17.44 24.51
CA PHE A 230 22.14 16.76 23.53
C PHE A 230 23.11 17.73 22.86
N ARG A 231 24.26 17.92 23.50
CA ARG A 231 25.51 18.31 22.82
C ARG A 231 26.13 17.04 22.25
N ALA A 232 26.23 16.96 20.92
CA ALA A 232 26.84 15.83 20.23
C ALA A 232 28.31 15.66 20.65
N PRO A 233 28.73 14.47 21.15
CA PRO A 233 30.14 14.18 21.35
C PRO A 233 30.82 13.84 20.01
N GLU A 234 31.99 14.42 19.77
CA GLU A 234 32.79 14.19 18.56
C GLU A 234 33.26 12.73 18.43
N PRO A 235 33.37 12.20 17.19
CA PRO A 235 33.74 10.82 16.94
C PRO A 235 35.23 10.56 17.25
N LYS A 236 35.51 9.60 18.13
CA LYS A 236 36.86 9.06 18.35
C LYS A 236 37.16 7.89 17.40
N PRO A 237 38.43 7.67 17.01
CA PRO A 237 38.80 6.66 16.02
C PRO A 237 38.61 5.24 16.54
N VAL A 238 38.27 4.34 15.63
CA VAL A 238 37.98 2.91 15.86
C VAL A 238 39.27 2.18 16.21
N GLU A 239 39.28 1.51 17.37
CA GLU A 239 40.33 0.58 17.79
C GLU A 239 39.84 -0.85 17.51
N GLU A 240 40.58 -1.60 16.69
CA GLU A 240 40.27 -2.99 16.33
C GLU A 240 40.39 -3.93 17.55
N ALA A 241 39.46 -4.87 17.68
CA ALA A 241 39.52 -5.97 18.63
C ALA A 241 39.43 -7.33 17.92
N PRO A 242 40.04 -8.39 18.48
CA PRO A 242 40.64 -9.47 17.70
C PRO A 242 39.71 -10.66 17.40
N ALA A 243 40.14 -11.46 16.43
CA ALA A 243 39.51 -12.69 15.97
C ALA A 243 39.59 -13.83 17.00
N ALA A 244 38.49 -14.58 17.18
CA ALA A 244 38.43 -16.04 17.25
C ALA A 244 37.01 -16.54 17.62
N GLY A 245 36.57 -17.63 16.99
CA GLY A 245 35.45 -18.44 17.47
C GLY A 245 34.61 -19.09 16.39
N GLU A 246 35.15 -20.10 15.71
CA GLU A 246 34.38 -21.00 14.84
C GLU A 246 33.36 -21.80 15.66
N THR A 247 32.08 -21.76 15.27
CA THR A 247 31.13 -22.84 15.58
C THR A 247 30.29 -23.17 14.36
N ALA A 248 30.33 -24.46 14.01
CA ALA A 248 29.77 -25.07 12.82
C ALA A 248 28.25 -24.85 12.65
N ALA A 249 27.86 -24.35 11.48
CA ALA A 249 26.51 -24.48 10.95
C ALA A 249 26.59 -25.07 9.53
N THR A 250 25.85 -26.15 9.34
CA THR A 250 25.72 -27.01 8.17
C THR A 250 25.56 -26.26 6.85
N ALA A 251 26.46 -26.51 5.91
CA ALA A 251 26.49 -25.91 4.57
C ALA A 251 25.41 -26.48 3.65
N PHE A 252 24.47 -25.63 3.20
CA PHE A 252 23.76 -25.84 1.94
C PHE A 252 24.67 -25.39 0.79
N ASN A 253 24.97 -26.31 -0.12
CA ASN A 253 25.95 -26.13 -1.18
C ASN A 253 25.37 -25.26 -2.32
N VAL A 254 25.53 -23.93 -2.22
CA VAL A 254 25.28 -22.99 -3.32
C VAL A 254 26.62 -22.67 -3.96
N ARG A 255 26.77 -23.01 -5.24
CA ARG A 255 27.97 -22.65 -6.02
C ARG A 255 28.07 -21.12 -6.09
N PRO A 256 29.21 -20.49 -5.72
CA PRO A 256 29.37 -19.06 -5.92
C PRO A 256 29.40 -18.76 -7.41
N SER A 257 28.48 -17.93 -7.88
CA SER A 257 28.53 -17.35 -9.22
C SER A 257 29.78 -16.47 -9.31
N LYS A 258 30.63 -16.76 -10.31
CA LYS A 258 31.89 -16.07 -10.55
C LYS A 258 31.61 -14.57 -10.75
N VAL A 259 32.10 -13.73 -9.83
CA VAL A 259 32.11 -12.27 -10.00
C VAL A 259 32.99 -11.96 -11.21
N MET A 260 32.40 -11.60 -12.33
CA MET A 260 33.16 -11.27 -13.54
C MET A 260 33.79 -9.88 -13.38
N SER A 261 35.08 -9.78 -13.69
CA SER A 261 35.78 -8.49 -13.64
C SER A 261 35.34 -7.59 -14.80
N VAL A 262 35.49 -6.27 -14.65
CA VAL A 262 35.19 -5.28 -15.70
C VAL A 262 35.93 -5.60 -17.02
N LYS A 263 37.15 -6.15 -16.91
CA LYS A 263 37.95 -6.62 -18.06
C LYS A 263 37.31 -7.80 -18.79
N GLU A 264 36.67 -8.71 -18.07
CA GLU A 264 35.94 -9.84 -18.68
C GLU A 264 34.63 -9.37 -19.34
N LEU A 265 33.94 -8.35 -18.78
CA LEU A 265 32.74 -7.76 -19.37
C LEU A 265 33.04 -7.03 -20.70
N GLY A 266 34.18 -6.34 -20.79
CA GLY A 266 34.62 -5.63 -22.00
C GLY A 266 34.99 -6.55 -23.18
N SER A 267 35.23 -7.84 -22.92
CA SER A 267 35.50 -8.86 -23.95
C SER A 267 34.25 -9.32 -24.70
N SER A 268 33.07 -9.15 -24.10
CA SER A 268 31.77 -9.49 -24.69
C SER A 268 31.12 -8.26 -25.35
N GLY A 269 30.66 -8.41 -26.61
CA GLY A 269 29.98 -7.32 -27.33
C GLY A 269 28.69 -6.82 -26.65
N ARG A 270 28.07 -7.64 -25.80
CA ARG A 270 26.93 -7.22 -24.95
C ARG A 270 27.38 -6.43 -23.72
N GLY A 271 28.54 -6.77 -23.15
CA GLY A 271 29.10 -6.06 -22.00
C GLY A 271 29.63 -4.67 -22.36
N ARG A 272 30.19 -4.48 -23.56
CA ARG A 272 30.60 -3.14 -24.04
C ARG A 272 29.47 -2.12 -24.08
N ARG A 273 28.29 -2.51 -24.57
CA ARG A 273 27.12 -1.60 -24.62
C ARG A 273 26.64 -1.19 -23.23
N VAL A 274 26.76 -2.07 -22.25
CA VAL A 274 26.43 -1.75 -20.86
C VAL A 274 27.47 -0.79 -20.29
N LEU A 275 28.76 -0.97 -20.57
CA LEU A 275 29.81 -0.04 -20.13
C LEU A 275 29.71 1.34 -20.80
N GLU A 276 29.31 1.40 -22.07
CA GLU A 276 29.05 2.65 -22.80
C GLU A 276 27.89 3.46 -22.19
N TRP A 277 26.89 2.81 -21.59
CA TRP A 277 25.77 3.48 -20.94
C TRP A 277 26.11 4.10 -19.59
N PHE A 278 27.15 3.60 -18.91
CA PHE A 278 27.56 4.06 -17.58
C PHE A 278 28.74 5.02 -17.59
N ASP A 279 29.22 5.44 -18.78
CA ASP A 279 30.32 6.39 -18.99
C ASP A 279 31.55 6.13 -18.08
N VAL A 280 31.85 4.83 -17.88
CA VAL A 280 32.98 4.40 -17.04
C VAL A 280 34.26 4.57 -17.83
N ARG A 281 34.88 5.76 -17.75
CA ARG A 281 36.28 5.94 -18.16
C ARG A 281 37.19 5.21 -17.20
N GLU A 282 38.04 4.33 -17.73
CA GLU A 282 39.01 3.58 -16.93
C GLU A 282 39.94 4.54 -16.16
N PRO A 283 40.15 4.33 -14.85
CA PRO A 283 41.17 5.05 -14.11
C PRO A 283 42.54 4.40 -14.39
N GLY A 284 43.37 5.05 -15.20
CA GLY A 284 44.80 4.76 -15.27
C GLY A 284 45.34 4.43 -16.66
N GLY A 285 45.53 5.46 -17.49
CA GLY A 285 46.41 5.43 -18.65
C GLY A 285 47.31 6.64 -18.60
N GLY A 286 48.41 6.55 -17.84
CA GLY A 286 49.43 7.59 -17.75
C GLY A 286 50.02 7.89 -19.12
N GLY A 287 50.16 9.18 -19.42
CA GLY A 287 50.80 9.66 -20.63
C GLY A 287 52.27 9.28 -20.68
N ILE A 288 52.70 8.83 -21.86
CA ILE A 288 54.05 9.08 -22.36
C ILE A 288 53.86 9.80 -23.68
N GLU A 289 53.95 11.12 -23.59
CA GLU A 289 54.10 12.03 -24.72
C GLU A 289 55.54 11.83 -25.23
N GLN A 290 55.70 11.14 -26.36
CA GLN A 290 56.95 11.20 -27.13
C GLN A 290 56.88 12.48 -27.97
N ALA A 291 57.67 13.47 -27.58
CA ALA A 291 58.03 14.59 -28.43
C ALA A 291 59.07 14.12 -29.47
N GLU A 292 58.83 14.46 -30.74
CA GLU A 292 59.82 14.38 -31.81
C GLU A 292 60.88 15.48 -31.62
N GLY A 293 62.16 15.13 -31.85
CA GLY A 293 63.32 16.03 -31.78
C GLY A 293 64.63 15.28 -31.62
#